data_AF-A0A1W9YVH3-F1
#
_entry.id   AF-A0A1W9YVH3-F1
#
_cell.length_a   1.000
_cell.length_b   1.000
_cell.length_c   1.000
_cell.angle_alpha   90.00
_cell.angle_beta   90.00
_cell.angle_gamma   90.00
#
_symmetry.space_group_name_H-M   'P 1'
#
loop_
_entity.id
_entity.type
_entity.pdbx_description
1 polymer ?
#
loop_
_entity_poly.entity_id
_entity_poly.type
_entity_poly.pdbx_seq_one_letter_code
_entity_poly.pdbx_strand_id
1 'polypeptide(L)'
;MFESLFDIDPEASEADLRDVIERCERLKSTAAAAQARAAAQWSTARRDAEAAAGVAPTRRGRGLAAEIALARRDSPKKGDQHLGLARALVHEMPHTLAALEAGVLSEWRATILVRESACLTADDRRRLDHEMCADPAQLEGLGDKRITAEAKRIAYRLDPHAVVDKAAKAPQDRTVTTRPAADNMVYLTALMPLAQGIACYASLKREADANPNGRSRGQTMSDTVYERLTGRSVAEPVPLTVNVVLSDEALIGTSDDAATVADHGPIPAEVARKLITDAIDEQGWVELRRLYAAPGTGALVALESHARTFSGGLAQFIRLRDQTCRTPFCNAPIRHIDHAEPHRRGGSTDARNGRGCCEQCNYSKEAPGWRVKTYFDPHGRHVAEHITPTGAVYRSTAPPVAGGMRILTRDVHLVMVHKAA
;
A
#
# COMPACT_ATOMS: atom_id res chain seq x y z
N MET A 1 -13.62 -7.45 -23.30
CA MET A 1 -14.70 -6.48 -23.54
C MET A 1 -15.26 -6.15 -22.17
N PHE A 2 -15.09 -4.90 -21.71
CA PHE A 2 -15.68 -4.48 -20.44
C PHE A 2 -17.16 -4.15 -20.71
N GLU A 3 -18.05 -4.67 -19.88
CA GLU A 3 -19.47 -4.34 -19.96
C GLU A 3 -19.65 -2.85 -19.60
N SER A 4 -20.29 -2.09 -20.48
CA SER A 4 -20.65 -0.70 -20.20
C SER A 4 -21.86 -0.69 -19.27
N LEU A 5 -21.66 -0.24 -18.03
CA LEU A 5 -22.77 -0.07 -17.08
C LEU A 5 -23.49 1.28 -17.25
N PHE A 6 -22.91 2.21 -18.01
CA PHE A 6 -23.45 3.55 -18.22
C PHE A 6 -23.22 3.96 -19.68
N ASP A 7 -24.29 4.10 -20.44
CA ASP A 7 -24.22 4.69 -21.78
C ASP A 7 -24.24 6.22 -21.64
N ILE A 8 -23.18 6.86 -22.14
CA ILE A 8 -23.05 8.32 -22.19
C ILE A 8 -23.28 8.73 -23.64
N ASP A 9 -24.32 9.52 -23.88
CA ASP A 9 -24.64 10.03 -25.21
C ASP A 9 -23.52 10.97 -25.69
N PRO A 10 -22.84 10.68 -26.82
CA PRO A 10 -21.79 11.54 -27.36
C PRO A 10 -22.29 12.90 -27.84
N GLU A 11 -23.59 13.04 -28.11
CA GLU A 11 -24.23 14.29 -28.55
C GLU A 11 -24.86 15.07 -27.37
N ALA A 12 -24.67 14.61 -26.13
CA ALA A 12 -25.19 15.27 -24.93
C ALA A 12 -24.65 16.69 -24.76
N SER A 13 -25.49 17.60 -24.25
CA SER A 13 -25.05 18.96 -23.95
C SER A 13 -24.09 19.01 -22.75
N GLU A 14 -23.34 20.11 -22.60
CA GLU A 14 -22.50 20.32 -21.41
C GLU A 14 -23.29 20.22 -20.09
N ALA A 15 -24.56 20.66 -20.09
CA ALA A 15 -25.43 20.58 -18.92
C ALA A 15 -25.83 19.14 -18.61
N ASP A 16 -26.17 18.34 -19.62
CA ASP A 16 -26.52 16.93 -19.44
C ASP A 16 -25.31 16.12 -18.93
N LEU A 17 -24.12 16.40 -19.47
CA LEU A 17 -22.87 15.77 -19.02
C LEU A 17 -22.55 16.11 -17.56
N ARG A 18 -22.76 17.36 -17.14
CA ARG A 18 -22.66 17.76 -15.73
C ARG A 18 -23.65 16.98 -14.85
N ASP A 19 -24.91 16.88 -15.26
CA ASP A 19 -25.96 16.18 -14.50
C ASP A 19 -25.66 14.68 -14.36
N VAL A 20 -25.07 14.06 -15.39
CA VAL A 20 -24.55 12.68 -15.33
C VAL A 20 -23.46 12.56 -14.27
N ILE A 21 -22.50 13.49 -14.21
CA ILE A 21 -21.43 13.48 -13.20
C ILE A 21 -22.02 13.60 -11.79
N GLU A 22 -22.98 14.50 -11.57
CA GLU A 22 -23.64 14.67 -10.28
C GLU A 22 -24.38 13.40 -9.83
N ARG A 23 -25.09 12.75 -10.76
CA ARG A 23 -25.77 11.47 -10.49
C ARG A 23 -24.76 10.37 -10.14
N CYS A 24 -23.65 10.28 -10.86
CA CYS A 24 -22.58 9.32 -10.57
C CYS A 24 -21.96 9.56 -9.18
N GLU A 25 -21.78 10.82 -8.75
CA GLU A 25 -21.26 11.12 -7.42
C GLU A 25 -22.24 10.72 -6.30
N ARG A 26 -23.54 10.97 -6.49
CA ARG A 26 -24.58 10.47 -5.57
C ARG A 26 -24.58 8.95 -5.51
N LEU A 27 -24.50 8.27 -6.65
CA LEU A 27 -24.45 6.82 -6.72
C LEU A 27 -23.22 6.23 -6.02
N LYS A 28 -22.04 6.85 -6.17
CA LYS A 28 -20.83 6.45 -5.43
C LYS A 28 -21.04 6.53 -3.92
N SER A 29 -21.70 7.58 -3.46
CA SER A 29 -21.99 7.80 -2.03
C SER A 29 -23.00 6.79 -1.50
N THR A 30 -24.10 6.56 -2.21
CA THR A 30 -25.09 5.52 -1.87
C THR A 30 -24.47 4.12 -1.87
N ALA A 31 -23.64 3.79 -2.86
CA ALA A 31 -22.92 2.52 -2.91
C ALA A 31 -21.95 2.36 -1.73
N ALA A 32 -21.25 3.44 -1.34
CA ALA A 32 -20.38 3.44 -0.16
C ALA A 32 -21.17 3.23 1.15
N ALA A 33 -22.35 3.85 1.30
CA ALA A 33 -23.24 3.58 2.44
C ALA A 33 -23.68 2.11 2.49
N ALA A 34 -24.07 1.54 1.35
CA ALA A 34 -24.43 0.13 1.24
C ALA A 34 -23.24 -0.80 1.60
N GLN A 35 -22.03 -0.48 1.13
CA GLN A 35 -20.81 -1.19 1.52
C GLN A 35 -20.55 -1.12 3.04
N ALA A 36 -20.75 0.04 3.66
CA ALA A 36 -20.62 0.22 5.11
C ALA A 36 -21.63 -0.65 5.88
N ARG A 37 -22.92 -0.64 5.48
CA ARG A 37 -23.95 -1.50 6.09
C ARG A 37 -23.61 -2.99 5.95
N ALA A 38 -23.23 -3.41 4.75
CA ALA A 38 -22.85 -4.81 4.48
C ALA A 38 -21.61 -5.22 5.29
N ALA A 39 -20.58 -4.37 5.40
CA ALA A 39 -19.39 -4.66 6.18
C ALA A 39 -19.68 -4.78 7.69
N ALA A 40 -20.55 -3.93 8.23
CA ALA A 40 -20.99 -4.03 9.63
C ALA A 40 -21.79 -5.33 9.87
N GLN A 41 -22.74 -5.65 9.00
CA GLN A 41 -23.51 -6.90 9.07
C GLN A 41 -22.61 -8.14 8.94
N TRP A 42 -21.64 -8.13 8.02
CA TRP A 42 -20.67 -9.21 7.87
C TRP A 42 -19.82 -9.39 9.12
N SER A 43 -19.45 -8.29 9.79
CA SER A 43 -18.76 -8.34 11.08
C SER A 43 -19.57 -9.02 12.17
N THR A 44 -20.87 -8.73 12.26
CA THR A 44 -21.78 -9.39 13.21
C THR A 44 -21.90 -10.88 12.88
N ALA A 45 -22.25 -11.21 11.63
CA ALA A 45 -22.42 -12.59 11.18
C ALA A 45 -21.17 -13.44 11.38
N ARG A 46 -19.97 -12.90 11.11
CA ARG A 46 -18.70 -13.61 11.36
C ARG A 46 -18.50 -13.91 12.85
N ARG A 47 -18.75 -12.92 13.71
CA ARG A 47 -18.57 -13.08 15.16
C ARG A 47 -19.54 -14.09 15.74
N ASP A 48 -20.78 -14.10 15.28
CA ASP A 48 -21.81 -15.05 15.71
C ASP A 48 -21.47 -16.48 15.27
N ALA A 49 -21.06 -16.66 14.00
CA ALA A 49 -20.63 -17.94 13.48
C ALA A 49 -19.39 -18.48 14.22
N GLU A 50 -18.40 -17.63 14.49
CA GLU A 50 -17.20 -18.01 15.25
C GLU A 50 -17.52 -18.30 16.72
N ALA A 51 -18.47 -17.58 17.32
CA ALA A 51 -18.95 -17.88 18.67
C ALA A 51 -19.62 -19.26 18.73
N ALA A 52 -20.49 -19.57 17.77
CA ALA A 52 -21.13 -20.88 17.64
C ALA A 52 -20.11 -22.01 17.40
N ALA A 53 -19.01 -21.71 16.68
CA ALA A 53 -17.90 -22.64 16.47
C ALA A 53 -16.91 -22.74 17.65
N GLY A 54 -17.19 -22.11 18.79
CA GLY A 54 -16.35 -22.18 20.00
C GLY A 54 -15.05 -21.37 19.93
N VAL A 55 -14.91 -20.44 18.98
CA VAL A 55 -13.74 -19.57 18.89
C VAL A 55 -13.73 -18.61 20.09
N ALA A 56 -12.58 -18.51 20.76
CA ALA A 56 -12.38 -17.63 21.90
C ALA A 56 -12.72 -16.16 21.55
N PRO A 57 -13.38 -15.38 22.45
CA PRO A 57 -13.82 -14.02 22.16
C PRO A 57 -12.73 -13.10 21.59
N THR A 58 -11.49 -13.22 22.09
CA THR A 58 -10.32 -12.42 21.65
C THR A 58 -9.86 -12.72 20.22
N ARG A 59 -10.27 -13.86 19.65
CA ARG A 59 -9.90 -14.29 18.30
C ARG A 59 -10.99 -14.04 17.26
N ARG A 60 -12.18 -13.60 17.69
CA ARG A 60 -13.33 -13.41 16.79
C ARG A 60 -13.16 -12.19 15.89
N GLY A 61 -13.49 -12.34 14.61
CA GLY A 61 -13.39 -11.35 13.55
C GLY A 61 -11.97 -11.16 13.01
N ARG A 62 -10.99 -11.97 13.46
CA ARG A 62 -9.60 -11.87 12.97
C ARG A 62 -9.55 -12.19 11.48
N GLY A 63 -8.92 -11.30 10.71
CA GLY A 63 -8.80 -11.44 9.26
C GLY A 63 -9.98 -10.89 8.45
N LEU A 64 -11.11 -10.54 9.07
CA LEU A 64 -12.28 -10.01 8.35
C LEU A 64 -11.97 -8.72 7.60
N ALA A 65 -11.23 -7.80 8.21
CA ALA A 65 -10.83 -6.55 7.55
C ALA A 65 -10.02 -6.80 6.27
N ALA A 66 -9.22 -7.87 6.23
CA ALA A 66 -8.49 -8.27 5.02
C ALA A 66 -9.44 -8.85 3.95
N GLU A 67 -10.51 -9.56 4.33
CA GLU A 67 -11.55 -10.00 3.38
C GLU A 67 -12.28 -8.80 2.77
N ILE A 68 -12.62 -7.79 3.59
CA ILE A 68 -13.24 -6.54 3.14
C ILE A 68 -12.29 -5.78 2.19
N ALA A 69 -11.00 -5.68 2.52
CA ALA A 69 -10.00 -5.08 1.64
C ALA A 69 -9.94 -5.77 0.28
N LEU A 70 -9.88 -7.11 0.26
CA LEU A 70 -9.86 -7.89 -0.99
C LEU A 70 -11.12 -7.67 -1.82
N ALA A 71 -12.30 -7.70 -1.20
CA ALA A 71 -13.58 -7.45 -1.87
C ALA A 71 -13.65 -6.04 -2.49
N ARG A 72 -13.07 -5.05 -1.80
CA ARG A 72 -12.97 -3.65 -2.27
C ARG A 72 -11.76 -3.37 -3.19
N ARG A 73 -10.92 -4.39 -3.46
CA ARG A 73 -9.66 -4.28 -4.23
C ARG A 73 -8.68 -3.25 -3.67
N ASP A 74 -8.61 -3.20 -2.36
CA ASP A 74 -7.90 -2.19 -1.58
C ASP A 74 -6.81 -2.80 -0.72
N SER A 75 -5.89 -1.97 -0.23
CA SER A 75 -4.84 -2.45 0.69
C SER A 75 -5.45 -2.96 2.02
N PRO A 76 -4.79 -3.90 2.73
CA PRO A 76 -5.26 -4.36 4.05
C PRO A 76 -5.48 -3.23 5.06
N LYS A 77 -4.63 -2.19 5.01
CA LYS A 77 -4.79 -0.99 5.85
C LYS A 77 -6.09 -0.25 5.56
N LYS A 78 -6.51 -0.18 4.29
CA LYS A 78 -7.82 0.35 3.89
C LYS A 78 -8.94 -0.56 4.39
N GLY A 79 -8.78 -1.88 4.37
CA GLY A 79 -9.72 -2.82 4.99
C GLY A 79 -10.04 -2.52 6.45
N ASP A 80 -9.00 -2.26 7.26
CA ASP A 80 -9.18 -1.88 8.68
C ASP A 80 -9.94 -0.54 8.80
N GLN A 81 -9.63 0.43 7.94
CA GLN A 81 -10.32 1.72 7.89
C GLN A 81 -11.79 1.53 7.51
N HIS A 82 -12.08 0.72 6.49
CA HIS A 82 -13.43 0.43 6.01
C HIS A 82 -14.28 -0.28 7.05
N LEU A 83 -13.72 -1.28 7.75
CA LEU A 83 -14.42 -1.97 8.82
C LEU A 83 -14.66 -1.06 10.04
N GLY A 84 -13.69 -0.20 10.38
CA GLY A 84 -13.85 0.80 11.44
C GLY A 84 -14.92 1.84 11.10
N LEU A 85 -14.88 2.37 9.87
CA LEU A 85 -15.87 3.29 9.31
C LEU A 85 -17.27 2.67 9.35
N ALA A 86 -17.42 1.45 8.84
CA ALA A 86 -18.69 0.73 8.82
C ALA A 86 -19.31 0.58 10.21
N ARG A 87 -18.52 0.16 11.20
CA ARG A 87 -19.01 0.01 12.59
C ARG A 87 -19.44 1.35 13.19
N ALA A 88 -18.63 2.39 13.02
CA ALA A 88 -18.97 3.72 13.55
C ALA A 88 -20.24 4.27 12.92
N LEU A 89 -20.36 4.22 11.59
CA LEU A 89 -21.54 4.72 10.86
C LEU A 89 -22.82 3.97 11.25
N VAL A 90 -22.76 2.63 11.33
CA VAL A 90 -23.97 1.82 11.55
C VAL A 90 -24.42 1.81 13.01
N HIS A 91 -23.49 1.87 13.97
CA HIS A 91 -23.82 1.72 15.39
C HIS A 91 -23.78 3.03 16.20
N GLU A 92 -23.07 4.04 15.72
CA GLU A 92 -22.78 5.26 16.50
C GLU A 92 -23.09 6.57 15.75
N MET A 93 -23.20 6.55 14.42
CA MET A 93 -23.33 7.77 13.60
C MET A 93 -24.42 7.66 12.51
N PRO A 94 -25.70 7.46 12.90
CA PRO A 94 -26.80 7.24 11.96
C PRO A 94 -27.08 8.44 11.03
N HIS A 95 -26.87 9.69 11.48
CA HIS A 95 -27.11 10.87 10.65
C HIS A 95 -26.05 11.03 9.57
N THR A 96 -24.77 10.77 9.90
CA THR A 96 -23.69 10.71 8.91
C THR A 96 -23.94 9.59 7.90
N LEU A 97 -24.41 8.41 8.34
CA LEU A 97 -24.76 7.32 7.43
C LEU A 97 -25.90 7.71 6.49
N ALA A 98 -26.96 8.35 7.02
CA ALA A 98 -28.08 8.84 6.21
C ALA A 98 -27.63 9.91 5.19
N ALA A 99 -26.76 10.84 5.58
CA ALA A 99 -26.21 11.86 4.69
C ALA A 99 -25.31 11.27 3.58
N LEU A 100 -24.55 10.21 3.89
CA LEU A 100 -23.79 9.44 2.90
C LEU A 100 -24.74 8.70 1.93
N GLU A 101 -25.78 8.06 2.46
CA GLU A 101 -26.76 7.31 1.67
C GLU A 101 -27.54 8.21 0.69
N ALA A 102 -27.89 9.42 1.13
CA ALA A 102 -28.53 10.45 0.31
C ALA A 102 -27.58 11.16 -0.68
N GLY A 103 -26.27 10.90 -0.61
CA GLY A 103 -25.26 11.56 -1.46
C GLY A 103 -24.96 13.00 -1.10
N VAL A 104 -25.34 13.47 0.08
CA VAL A 104 -24.97 14.79 0.63
C VAL A 104 -23.50 14.78 1.07
N LEU A 105 -23.04 13.66 1.62
CA LEU A 105 -21.64 13.42 1.93
C LEU A 105 -21.05 12.38 0.98
N SER A 106 -19.80 12.61 0.56
CA SER A 106 -18.98 11.56 -0.04
C SER A 106 -18.43 10.62 1.03
N GLU A 107 -18.01 9.42 0.64
CA GLU A 107 -17.37 8.45 1.55
C GLU A 107 -16.16 9.05 2.28
N TRP A 108 -15.39 9.90 1.59
CA TRP A 108 -14.25 10.59 2.19
C TRP A 108 -14.67 11.56 3.30
N ARG A 109 -15.74 12.33 3.11
CA ARG A 109 -16.24 13.26 4.13
C ARG A 109 -16.84 12.53 5.33
N ALA A 110 -17.56 11.43 5.10
CA ALA A 110 -17.98 10.53 6.18
C ALA A 110 -16.77 9.95 6.95
N THR A 111 -15.70 9.60 6.23
CA THR A 111 -14.43 9.15 6.84
C THR A 111 -13.80 10.24 7.71
N ILE A 112 -13.82 11.50 7.29
CA ILE A 112 -13.35 12.64 8.10
C ILE A 112 -14.13 12.70 9.41
N LEU A 113 -15.47 12.67 9.37
CA LEU A 113 -16.31 12.75 10.57
C LEU A 113 -16.03 11.61 11.55
N VAL A 114 -15.91 10.37 11.06
CA VAL A 114 -15.55 9.22 11.89
C VAL A 114 -14.14 9.36 12.47
N ARG A 115 -13.16 9.87 11.69
CA ARG A 115 -11.78 10.06 12.14
C ARG A 115 -11.67 11.12 13.24
N GLU A 116 -12.35 12.26 13.07
CA GLU A 116 -12.28 13.35 14.04
C GLU A 116 -12.99 13.00 15.35
N SER A 117 -14.05 12.18 15.29
CA SER A 117 -14.77 11.68 16.47
C SER A 117 -14.15 10.44 17.13
N ALA A 118 -13.06 9.88 16.59
CA ALA A 118 -12.53 8.58 17.02
C ALA A 118 -12.02 8.49 18.48
N CYS A 119 -11.76 9.62 19.14
CA CYS A 119 -11.40 9.67 20.56
C CYS A 119 -12.60 9.77 21.50
N LEU A 120 -13.78 10.10 20.99
CA LEU A 120 -14.97 10.32 21.81
C LEU A 120 -15.56 8.99 22.29
N THR A 121 -16.33 9.07 23.37
CA THR A 121 -17.22 7.99 23.78
C THR A 121 -18.30 7.73 22.71
N ALA A 122 -18.94 6.56 22.73
CA ALA A 122 -20.01 6.26 21.78
C ALA A 122 -21.20 7.24 21.90
N ASP A 123 -21.48 7.74 23.11
CA ASP A 123 -22.55 8.71 23.36
C ASP A 123 -22.18 10.10 22.85
N ASP A 124 -20.96 10.58 23.12
CA ASP A 124 -20.50 11.88 22.59
C ASP A 124 -20.32 11.85 21.08
N ARG A 125 -19.92 10.71 20.51
CA ARG A 125 -19.90 10.53 19.06
C ARG A 125 -21.29 10.61 18.44
N ARG A 126 -22.32 10.03 19.07
CA ARG A 126 -23.74 10.21 18.66
C ARG A 126 -24.18 11.67 18.72
N ARG A 127 -23.74 12.42 19.74
CA ARG A 127 -24.01 13.86 19.85
C ARG A 127 -23.32 14.65 18.75
N LEU A 128 -22.05 14.37 18.46
CA LEU A 128 -21.32 14.98 17.34
C LEU A 128 -22.01 14.68 16.01
N ASP A 129 -22.41 13.43 15.79
CA ASP A 129 -23.13 13.00 14.59
C ASP A 129 -24.42 13.79 14.38
N HIS A 130 -25.23 13.91 15.43
CA HIS A 130 -26.46 14.70 15.38
C HIS A 130 -26.17 16.18 15.09
N GLU A 131 -25.24 16.81 15.82
CA GLU A 131 -24.92 18.23 15.61
C GLU A 131 -24.34 18.52 14.22
N MET A 132 -23.59 17.57 13.63
CA MET A 132 -23.00 17.75 12.30
C MET A 132 -23.95 17.44 11.14
N CYS A 133 -24.84 16.46 11.31
CA CYS A 133 -25.51 15.82 10.16
C CYS A 133 -27.02 15.63 10.32
N ALA A 134 -27.64 16.02 11.45
CA ALA A 134 -29.09 15.91 11.60
C ALA A 134 -29.85 16.80 10.60
N ASP A 135 -29.28 17.95 10.24
CA ASP A 135 -29.76 18.82 9.17
C ASP A 135 -28.79 18.81 7.98
N PRO A 136 -29.13 18.12 6.87
CA PRO A 136 -28.28 18.05 5.69
C PRO A 136 -27.93 19.40 5.07
N ALA A 137 -28.77 20.43 5.24
CA ALA A 137 -28.53 21.76 4.68
C ALA A 137 -27.26 22.42 5.26
N GLN A 138 -26.88 22.07 6.49
CA GLN A 138 -25.66 22.59 7.13
C GLN A 138 -24.37 22.08 6.47
N LEU A 139 -24.46 20.99 5.72
CA LEU A 139 -23.33 20.39 5.02
C LEU A 139 -23.13 20.97 3.61
N GLU A 140 -24.14 21.65 3.08
CA GLU A 140 -24.13 22.18 1.73
C GLU A 140 -23.06 23.27 1.57
N GLY A 141 -22.27 23.18 0.49
CA GLY A 141 -21.16 24.11 0.23
C GLY A 141 -19.95 23.99 1.17
N LEU A 142 -19.95 23.09 2.17
CA LEU A 142 -18.78 22.90 3.03
C LEU A 142 -17.69 22.10 2.30
N GLY A 143 -16.49 22.68 2.28
CA GLY A 143 -15.27 21.96 1.90
C GLY A 143 -14.69 21.11 3.04
N ASP A 144 -13.83 20.16 2.70
CA ASP A 144 -13.26 19.18 3.64
C ASP A 144 -12.56 19.82 4.85
N LYS A 145 -11.91 20.99 4.65
CA LYS A 145 -11.26 21.74 5.75
C LYS A 145 -12.27 22.28 6.76
N ARG A 146 -13.43 22.78 6.30
CA ARG A 146 -14.48 23.30 7.19
C ARG A 146 -15.16 22.16 7.94
N ILE A 147 -15.47 21.05 7.26
CA ILE A 147 -15.99 19.83 7.90
C ILE A 147 -15.02 19.34 8.99
N THR A 148 -13.73 19.27 8.67
CA THR A 148 -12.71 18.85 9.64
C THR A 148 -12.64 19.80 10.85
N ALA A 149 -12.63 21.11 10.60
CA ALA A 149 -12.54 22.12 11.66
C ALA A 149 -13.76 22.08 12.58
N GLU A 150 -14.95 21.94 12.01
CA GLU A 150 -16.20 21.92 12.74
C GLU A 150 -16.35 20.64 13.58
N ALA A 151 -16.04 19.48 13.01
CA ALA A 151 -16.02 18.22 13.75
C ALA A 151 -15.03 18.26 14.92
N LYS A 152 -13.84 18.85 14.73
CA LYS A 152 -12.85 19.04 15.80
C LYS A 152 -13.36 20.00 16.89
N ARG A 153 -14.02 21.09 16.51
CA ARG A 153 -14.59 22.07 17.44
C ARG A 153 -15.64 21.42 18.33
N ILE A 154 -16.55 20.65 17.74
CA ILE A 154 -17.58 19.90 18.46
C ILE A 154 -16.94 18.84 19.35
N ALA A 155 -16.01 18.03 18.83
CA ALA A 155 -15.33 16.99 19.59
C ALA A 155 -14.61 17.56 20.82
N TYR A 156 -13.86 18.66 20.66
CA TYR A 156 -13.18 19.32 21.77
C TYR A 156 -14.16 19.88 22.81
N ARG A 157 -15.29 20.46 22.38
CA ARG A 157 -16.32 20.96 23.31
C ARG A 157 -17.00 19.82 24.09
N LEU A 158 -17.20 18.66 23.46
CA LEU A 158 -17.83 17.50 24.09
C LEU A 158 -16.89 16.81 25.09
N ASP A 159 -15.63 16.59 24.71
CA ASP A 159 -14.63 15.96 25.58
C ASP A 159 -13.22 16.54 25.33
N PRO A 160 -12.84 17.61 26.07
CA PRO A 160 -11.50 18.16 26.01
C PRO A 160 -10.42 17.15 26.42
N HIS A 161 -10.70 16.28 27.39
CA HIS A 161 -9.72 15.33 27.94
C HIS A 161 -9.36 14.27 26.91
N ALA A 162 -10.34 13.68 26.23
CA ALA A 162 -10.08 12.70 25.17
C ALA A 162 -9.26 13.28 24.01
N VAL A 163 -9.50 14.55 23.64
CA VAL A 163 -8.71 15.24 22.61
C VAL A 163 -7.27 15.47 23.07
N VAL A 164 -7.07 15.89 24.32
CA VAL A 164 -5.73 16.07 24.92
C VAL A 164 -4.99 14.74 25.02
N ASP A 165 -5.63 13.67 25.46
CA ASP A 165 -5.05 12.34 25.57
C ASP A 165 -4.64 11.77 24.21
N LYS A 166 -5.48 11.98 23.18
CA LYS A 166 -5.14 11.63 21.80
C LYS A 166 -3.91 12.42 21.32
N ALA A 167 -3.85 13.71 21.61
CA ALA A 167 -2.71 14.55 21.26
C ALA A 167 -1.43 14.12 21.99
N ALA A 168 -1.52 13.70 23.26
CA ALA A 168 -0.38 13.23 24.04
C ALA A 168 0.21 11.90 23.53
N LYS A 169 -0.61 11.04 22.91
CA LYS A 169 -0.17 9.77 22.30
C LYS A 169 0.39 9.94 20.89
N ALA A 170 -0.05 10.95 20.15
CA ALA A 170 0.33 11.17 18.74
C ALA A 170 1.86 11.19 18.46
N PRO A 171 2.74 11.69 19.35
CA PRO A 171 4.19 11.59 19.14
C PRO A 171 4.73 10.17 19.00
N GLN A 172 4.01 9.13 19.45
CA GLN A 172 4.42 7.73 19.32
C GLN A 172 4.31 7.23 17.86
N ASP A 173 3.50 7.87 17.03
CA ASP A 173 3.32 7.53 15.61
C ASP A 173 4.38 8.16 14.69
N ARG A 174 5.37 8.86 15.26
CA ARG A 174 6.46 9.50 14.51
C ARG A 174 7.15 8.48 13.61
N THR A 175 7.32 8.83 12.33
CA THR A 175 7.86 7.91 11.34
C THR A 175 8.42 8.66 10.14
N VAL A 176 9.34 8.02 9.41
CA VAL A 176 9.83 8.48 8.11
C VAL A 176 9.52 7.39 7.10
N THR A 177 8.92 7.78 5.99
CA THR A 177 8.52 6.86 4.92
C THR A 177 8.94 7.40 3.57
N THR A 178 9.19 6.49 2.63
CA THR A 178 9.47 6.81 1.23
C THR A 178 8.36 6.28 0.33
N ARG A 179 8.03 7.01 -0.73
CA ARG A 179 7.08 6.58 -1.77
C ARG A 179 7.56 7.03 -3.15
N PRO A 180 7.52 6.17 -4.16
CA PRO A 180 7.82 6.57 -5.53
C PRO A 180 6.87 7.67 -6.02
N ALA A 181 7.41 8.61 -6.79
CA ALA A 181 6.65 9.62 -7.53
C ALA A 181 6.94 9.47 -9.04
N ALA A 182 6.25 10.26 -9.87
CA ALA A 182 6.52 10.28 -11.30
C ALA A 182 7.97 10.72 -11.60
N ASP A 183 8.47 10.38 -12.79
CA ASP A 183 9.70 10.94 -13.36
C ASP A 183 10.97 10.67 -12.54
N ASN A 184 11.09 9.46 -11.95
CA ASN A 184 12.20 9.04 -11.08
C ASN A 184 12.37 9.91 -9.82
N MET A 185 11.29 10.57 -9.40
CA MET A 185 11.24 11.34 -8.16
C MET A 185 10.74 10.48 -7.00
N VAL A 186 11.01 10.92 -5.77
CA VAL A 186 10.59 10.21 -4.56
C VAL A 186 10.03 11.18 -3.52
N TYR A 187 8.93 10.82 -2.89
CA TYR A 187 8.43 11.49 -1.70
C TYR A 187 9.10 10.91 -0.45
N LEU A 188 9.94 11.70 0.21
CA LEU A 188 10.40 11.42 1.57
C LEU A 188 9.50 12.17 2.56
N THR A 189 8.67 11.44 3.29
CA THR A 189 7.69 12.02 4.23
C THR A 189 8.09 11.73 5.67
N ALA A 190 8.23 12.79 6.47
CA ALA A 190 8.44 12.70 7.91
C ALA A 190 7.20 13.15 8.69
N LEU A 191 6.66 12.26 9.52
CA LEU A 191 5.65 12.59 10.53
C LEU A 191 6.34 12.84 11.87
N MET A 192 6.20 14.06 12.39
CA MET A 192 6.93 14.54 13.57
C MET A 192 6.00 15.26 14.55
N PRO A 193 6.37 15.37 15.83
CA PRO A 193 5.77 16.34 16.75
C PRO A 193 5.76 17.75 16.15
N LEU A 194 4.65 18.48 16.35
CA LEU A 194 4.39 19.77 15.70
C LEU A 194 5.57 20.75 15.80
N ALA A 195 6.10 20.97 17.00
CA ALA A 195 7.20 21.91 17.22
C ALA A 195 8.46 21.53 16.43
N GLN A 196 8.78 20.23 16.35
CA GLN A 196 9.95 19.73 15.61
C GLN A 196 9.73 19.89 14.11
N GLY A 197 8.57 19.50 13.58
CA GLY A 197 8.25 19.62 12.16
C GLY A 197 8.23 21.07 11.67
N ILE A 198 7.63 21.98 12.45
CA ILE A 198 7.62 23.41 12.14
C ILE A 198 9.03 24.00 12.22
N ALA A 199 9.85 23.61 13.20
CA ALA A 199 11.24 24.04 13.27
C ALA A 199 12.06 23.59 12.05
N CYS A 200 11.89 22.32 11.63
CA CYS A 200 12.50 21.81 10.39
C CYS A 200 12.06 22.65 9.19
N TYR A 201 10.75 22.82 8.98
CA TYR A 201 10.21 23.58 7.85
C TYR A 201 10.67 25.03 7.84
N ALA A 202 10.66 25.71 8.99
CA ALA A 202 11.15 27.08 9.14
C ALA A 202 12.65 27.19 8.80
N SER A 203 13.44 26.18 9.17
CA SER A 203 14.87 26.12 8.85
C SER A 203 15.13 25.99 7.35
N LEU A 204 14.33 25.19 6.64
CA LEU A 204 14.39 25.07 5.17
C LEU A 204 13.91 26.34 4.49
N LYS A 205 12.84 26.96 5.02
CA LYS A 205 12.29 28.22 4.55
C LYS A 205 13.33 29.33 4.60
N ARG A 206 14.09 29.46 5.69
CA ARG A 206 15.16 30.47 5.82
C ARG A 206 16.25 30.32 4.76
N GLU A 207 16.67 29.09 4.47
CA GLU A 207 17.67 28.83 3.42
C GLU A 207 17.14 29.23 2.04
N ALA A 208 15.89 28.88 1.75
CA ALA A 208 15.25 29.24 0.50
C ALA A 208 15.01 30.75 0.36
N ASP A 209 14.80 31.47 1.47
CA ASP A 209 14.64 32.93 1.49
C ASP A 209 15.97 33.65 1.22
N ALA A 210 17.11 33.07 1.63
CA ALA A 210 18.44 33.59 1.32
C ALA A 210 18.78 33.47 -0.18
N ASN A 211 18.16 32.50 -0.87
CA ASN A 211 18.30 32.22 -2.30
C ASN A 211 19.73 32.40 -2.87
N PRO A 212 20.75 31.76 -2.28
CA PRO A 212 22.15 32.00 -2.66
C PRO A 212 22.45 31.64 -4.12
N ASN A 213 21.64 30.76 -4.72
CA ASN A 213 21.93 30.12 -6.02
C ASN A 213 20.90 30.46 -7.12
N GLY A 214 19.96 31.38 -6.88
CA GLY A 214 18.92 31.78 -7.84
C GLY A 214 17.89 30.69 -8.18
N ARG A 215 17.87 29.58 -7.44
CA ARG A 215 16.94 28.45 -7.65
C ARG A 215 15.53 28.79 -7.14
N SER A 216 14.54 27.99 -7.58
CA SER A 216 13.20 28.12 -7.02
C SER A 216 13.19 27.75 -5.53
N ARG A 217 12.25 28.33 -4.79
CA ARG A 217 12.06 28.04 -3.37
C ARG A 217 11.96 26.53 -3.08
N GLY A 218 11.24 25.81 -3.92
CA GLY A 218 11.06 24.36 -3.79
C GLY A 218 12.35 23.57 -3.99
N GLN A 219 13.15 23.93 -5.01
CA GLN A 219 14.44 23.30 -5.27
C GLN A 219 15.40 23.52 -4.09
N THR A 220 15.58 24.77 -3.65
CA THR A 220 16.46 25.07 -2.51
C THR A 220 16.03 24.30 -1.26
N MET A 221 14.73 24.26 -0.94
CA MET A 221 14.25 23.49 0.22
C MET A 221 14.52 21.99 0.08
N SER A 222 14.37 21.42 -1.12
CA SER A 222 14.65 20.00 -1.39
C SER A 222 16.14 19.68 -1.24
N ASP A 223 16.99 20.49 -1.86
CA ASP A 223 18.45 20.35 -1.82
C ASP A 223 18.95 20.45 -0.37
N THR A 224 18.48 21.47 0.38
CA THR A 224 18.82 21.64 1.79
C THR A 224 18.39 20.46 2.67
N VAL A 225 17.27 19.81 2.37
CA VAL A 225 16.87 18.58 3.08
C VAL A 225 17.90 17.47 2.83
N TYR A 226 18.25 17.23 1.56
CA TYR A 226 19.23 16.21 1.20
C TYR A 226 20.59 16.46 1.86
N GLU A 227 21.12 17.69 1.76
CA GLU A 227 22.43 18.04 2.29
C GLU A 227 22.49 17.90 3.80
N ARG A 228 21.45 18.34 4.52
CA ARG A 228 21.43 18.24 5.99
C ARG A 228 21.22 16.81 6.49
N LEU A 229 20.51 15.96 5.75
CA LEU A 229 20.27 14.57 6.15
C LEU A 229 21.45 13.65 5.83
N THR A 230 22.13 13.89 4.71
CA THR A 230 23.23 13.04 4.23
C THR A 230 24.62 13.58 4.57
N GLY A 231 24.72 14.87 4.88
CA GLY A 231 25.99 15.59 5.03
C GLY A 231 26.74 15.81 3.71
N ARG A 232 26.10 15.58 2.56
CA ARG A 232 26.71 15.64 1.22
C ARG A 232 26.11 16.75 0.39
N SER A 233 26.92 17.38 -0.44
CA SER A 233 26.46 18.40 -1.39
C SER A 233 25.54 17.79 -2.45
N VAL A 234 24.52 18.52 -2.91
CA VAL A 234 23.73 18.10 -4.09
C VAL A 234 24.53 18.11 -5.40
N ALA A 235 25.71 18.74 -5.40
CA ALA A 235 26.61 18.74 -6.55
C ALA A 235 27.47 17.47 -6.64
N GLU A 236 27.56 16.69 -5.56
CA GLU A 236 28.33 15.45 -5.52
C GLU A 236 27.49 14.24 -5.93
N PRO A 237 28.07 13.26 -6.63
CA PRO A 237 27.40 11.99 -6.91
C PRO A 237 26.93 11.28 -5.62
N VAL A 238 25.75 10.67 -5.68
CA VAL A 238 25.24 9.86 -4.57
C VAL A 238 25.99 8.53 -4.57
N PRO A 239 26.63 8.10 -3.45
CA PRO A 239 27.22 6.77 -3.36
C PRO A 239 26.09 5.75 -3.28
N LEU A 240 25.73 5.16 -4.42
CA LEU A 240 24.62 4.23 -4.49
C LEU A 240 25.06 2.84 -4.08
N THR A 241 24.91 2.51 -2.80
CA THR A 241 24.75 1.12 -2.37
C THR A 241 23.31 0.68 -2.66
N VAL A 242 22.89 0.77 -3.93
CA VAL A 242 21.53 0.44 -4.32
C VAL A 242 21.46 -1.01 -4.76
N ASN A 243 20.50 -1.74 -4.19
CA ASN A 243 20.07 -3.03 -4.72
C ASN A 243 19.31 -2.77 -6.04
N VAL A 244 20.04 -2.49 -7.11
CA VAL A 244 19.49 -2.37 -8.47
C VAL A 244 19.46 -3.77 -9.11
N VAL A 245 18.31 -4.14 -9.66
CA VAL A 245 18.15 -5.33 -10.49
C VAL A 245 17.97 -4.89 -11.93
N LEU A 246 18.90 -5.24 -12.80
CA LEU A 246 18.84 -4.99 -14.24
C LEU A 246 19.49 -6.16 -14.99
N SER A 247 19.10 -6.40 -16.23
CA SER A 247 19.78 -7.39 -17.06
C SER A 247 21.20 -6.93 -17.39
N ASP A 248 22.07 -7.87 -17.71
CA ASP A 248 23.40 -7.58 -18.26
C ASP A 248 23.27 -6.80 -19.58
N GLU A 249 22.32 -7.18 -20.43
CA GLU A 249 22.03 -6.46 -21.68
C GLU A 249 21.65 -5.00 -21.43
N ALA A 250 20.81 -4.73 -20.42
CA ALA A 250 20.43 -3.37 -20.03
C ALA A 250 21.58 -2.59 -19.39
N LEU A 251 22.44 -3.27 -18.62
CA LEU A 251 23.63 -2.65 -18.01
C LEU A 251 24.66 -2.23 -19.07
N ILE A 252 24.92 -3.08 -20.07
CA ILE A 252 25.87 -2.80 -21.16
C ILE A 252 25.28 -1.98 -22.31
N GLY A 253 24.00 -1.59 -22.22
CA GLY A 253 23.33 -0.71 -23.18
C GLY A 253 22.83 -1.38 -24.46
N THR A 254 22.66 -2.71 -24.44
CA THR A 254 22.13 -3.51 -25.56
C THR A 254 20.63 -3.83 -25.44
N SER A 255 20.01 -3.50 -24.30
CA SER A 255 18.56 -3.51 -24.06
C SER A 255 18.15 -2.23 -23.32
N ASP A 256 16.90 -1.81 -23.52
CA ASP A 256 16.25 -0.70 -22.80
C ASP A 256 15.26 -1.19 -21.72
N ASP A 257 15.33 -2.48 -21.38
CA ASP A 257 14.51 -3.05 -20.31
C ASP A 257 14.71 -2.31 -18.99
N ALA A 258 13.60 -1.95 -18.34
CA ALA A 258 13.62 -1.20 -17.09
C ALA A 258 14.43 -1.92 -15.99
N ALA A 259 15.28 -1.17 -15.30
CA ALA A 259 15.91 -1.62 -14.08
C ALA A 259 14.94 -1.47 -12.90
N THR A 260 15.10 -2.25 -11.83
CA THR A 260 14.31 -2.12 -10.61
C THR A 260 15.20 -1.72 -9.44
N VAL A 261 14.87 -0.63 -8.77
CA VAL A 261 15.53 -0.17 -7.55
C VAL A 261 14.75 -0.67 -6.34
N ALA A 262 15.41 -1.33 -5.39
CA ALA A 262 14.76 -1.76 -4.14
C ALA A 262 14.07 -0.60 -3.43
N ASP A 263 12.87 -0.83 -2.90
CA ASP A 263 12.00 0.15 -2.24
C ASP A 263 11.55 1.36 -3.10
N HIS A 264 11.92 1.40 -4.38
CA HIS A 264 11.46 2.40 -5.35
C HIS A 264 10.62 1.78 -6.48
N GLY A 265 11.08 0.66 -7.06
CA GLY A 265 10.43 0.03 -8.22
C GLY A 265 11.15 0.36 -9.53
N PRO A 266 10.46 0.25 -10.67
CA PRO A 266 11.10 0.34 -11.98
C PRO A 266 11.60 1.75 -12.29
N ILE A 267 12.78 1.84 -12.91
CA ILE A 267 13.38 3.04 -13.49
C ILE A 267 13.90 2.72 -14.90
N PRO A 268 14.00 3.71 -15.80
CA PRO A 268 14.61 3.50 -17.12
C PRO A 268 16.04 2.96 -17.00
N ALA A 269 16.43 2.08 -17.92
CA ALA A 269 17.78 1.49 -17.95
C ALA A 269 18.89 2.55 -18.00
N GLU A 270 18.68 3.61 -18.77
CA GLU A 270 19.62 4.74 -18.89
C GLU A 270 19.84 5.45 -17.55
N VAL A 271 18.77 5.68 -16.78
CA VAL A 271 18.87 6.30 -15.45
C VAL A 271 19.67 5.39 -14.51
N ALA A 272 19.40 4.08 -14.53
CA ALA A 272 20.15 3.12 -13.73
C ALA A 272 21.64 3.09 -14.10
N ARG A 273 21.98 3.10 -15.40
CA ARG A 273 23.37 3.14 -15.88
C ARG A 273 24.06 4.41 -15.42
N LYS A 274 23.44 5.58 -15.61
CA LYS A 274 23.99 6.87 -15.18
C LYS A 274 24.28 6.87 -13.67
N LEU A 275 23.31 6.44 -12.88
CA LEU A 275 23.45 6.31 -11.42
C LEU A 275 24.62 5.40 -11.02
N ILE A 276 24.83 4.29 -11.74
CA ILE A 276 25.96 3.37 -11.50
C ILE A 276 27.29 4.03 -11.90
N THR A 277 27.36 4.65 -13.08
CA THR A 277 28.57 5.31 -13.60
C THR A 277 29.00 6.47 -12.70
N ASP A 278 28.07 7.37 -12.35
CA ASP A 278 28.35 8.54 -11.50
C ASP A 278 28.90 8.10 -10.12
N ALA A 279 28.52 6.92 -9.63
CA ALA A 279 28.98 6.39 -8.35
C ALA A 279 30.38 5.73 -8.39
N ILE A 280 30.90 5.37 -9.57
CA ILE A 280 32.19 4.70 -9.75
C ILE A 280 33.36 5.71 -9.71
N ASP A 281 33.14 6.95 -10.14
CA ASP A 281 34.23 7.81 -10.60
C ASP A 281 35.05 8.55 -9.52
N GLU A 282 34.64 8.59 -8.25
CA GLU A 282 35.38 9.43 -7.27
C GLU A 282 36.15 8.64 -6.18
N GLN A 283 35.56 7.67 -5.48
CA GLN A 283 36.27 6.73 -4.58
C GLN A 283 35.44 5.44 -4.33
N GLY A 284 34.52 5.10 -5.24
CA GLY A 284 33.36 4.26 -4.95
C GLY A 284 33.57 2.77 -5.23
N TRP A 285 33.68 1.97 -4.17
CA TRP A 285 33.35 0.55 -4.25
C TRP A 285 31.84 0.42 -4.47
N VAL A 286 31.40 0.34 -5.73
CA VAL A 286 30.03 -0.12 -6.01
C VAL A 286 30.02 -1.63 -5.83
N GLU A 287 29.50 -2.12 -4.70
CA GLU A 287 29.28 -3.55 -4.48
C GLU A 287 28.09 -4.01 -5.35
N LEU A 288 28.34 -4.14 -6.66
CA LEU A 288 27.39 -4.78 -7.58
C LEU A 288 27.32 -6.26 -7.19
N ARG A 289 26.30 -6.61 -6.40
CA ARG A 289 26.00 -8.01 -6.10
C ARG A 289 25.42 -8.66 -7.34
N ARG A 290 26.31 -9.25 -8.13
CA ARG A 290 25.95 -10.05 -9.28
C ARG A 290 25.31 -11.33 -8.75
N LEU A 291 23.98 -11.38 -8.77
CA LEU A 291 23.24 -12.61 -8.56
C LEU A 291 23.41 -13.46 -9.81
N TYR A 292 24.56 -14.12 -9.90
CA TYR A 292 24.82 -15.05 -10.97
C TYR A 292 23.85 -16.23 -10.85
N ALA A 293 22.96 -16.27 -11.82
CA ALA A 293 22.73 -17.46 -12.60
C ALA A 293 24.10 -18.09 -12.96
N ALA A 294 24.40 -19.32 -12.54
CA ALA A 294 25.72 -19.93 -12.73
C ALA A 294 26.22 -19.75 -14.19
N PRO A 295 27.47 -19.28 -14.42
CA PRO A 295 27.96 -19.01 -15.76
C PRO A 295 27.84 -20.25 -16.65
N GLY A 296 27.21 -20.10 -17.81
CA GLY A 296 26.97 -21.17 -18.78
C GLY A 296 25.64 -21.93 -18.62
N THR A 297 24.90 -21.78 -17.50
CA THR A 297 23.63 -22.50 -17.29
C THR A 297 22.46 -21.62 -16.86
N GLY A 298 22.70 -20.41 -16.34
CA GLY A 298 21.61 -19.51 -15.98
C GLY A 298 20.81 -19.93 -14.73
N ALA A 299 21.30 -20.87 -13.91
CA ALA A 299 20.58 -21.36 -12.74
C ALA A 299 20.93 -20.57 -11.46
N LEU A 300 19.92 -20.09 -10.71
CA LEU A 300 20.08 -19.71 -9.30
C LEU A 300 20.10 -21.00 -8.47
N VAL A 301 21.28 -21.39 -8.01
CA VAL A 301 21.50 -22.68 -7.33
C VAL A 301 21.06 -22.60 -5.87
N ALA A 302 20.28 -23.60 -5.44
CA ALA A 302 19.60 -23.79 -4.15
C ALA A 302 18.24 -23.06 -3.98
N LEU A 303 17.23 -23.51 -4.76
CA LEU A 303 15.82 -23.12 -4.62
C LEU A 303 15.03 -23.96 -3.59
N GLU A 304 15.71 -24.87 -2.88
CA GLU A 304 15.13 -25.81 -1.92
C GLU A 304 15.97 -25.86 -0.64
N SER A 305 15.31 -25.97 0.52
CA SER A 305 15.97 -26.06 1.83
C SER A 305 15.34 -27.14 2.69
N HIS A 306 16.18 -27.92 3.38
CA HIS A 306 15.73 -28.79 4.47
C HIS A 306 15.40 -28.02 5.76
N ALA A 307 15.74 -26.74 5.84
CA ALA A 307 15.41 -25.91 6.99
C ALA A 307 13.91 -25.56 6.99
N ARG A 308 13.34 -25.39 8.19
CA ARG A 308 11.97 -24.90 8.34
C ARG A 308 11.84 -23.45 7.84
N THR A 309 12.86 -22.63 8.00
CA THR A 309 12.81 -21.19 7.70
C THR A 309 13.47 -20.87 6.36
N PHE A 310 12.98 -19.83 5.69
CA PHE A 310 13.60 -19.29 4.48
C PHE A 310 14.81 -18.45 4.88
N SER A 311 16.02 -18.94 4.60
CA SER A 311 17.29 -18.28 4.91
C SER A 311 18.21 -18.20 3.68
N GLY A 312 19.30 -17.42 3.80
CA GLY A 312 20.34 -17.33 2.77
C GLY A 312 19.81 -16.96 1.37
N GLY A 313 20.31 -17.66 0.35
CA GLY A 313 19.98 -17.42 -1.06
C GLY A 313 18.49 -17.55 -1.38
N LEU A 314 17.78 -18.50 -0.76
CA LEU A 314 16.34 -18.69 -0.98
C LEU A 314 15.52 -17.49 -0.48
N ALA A 315 15.87 -16.93 0.68
CA ALA A 315 15.22 -15.73 1.19
C ALA A 315 15.49 -14.51 0.29
N GLN A 316 16.72 -14.37 -0.21
CA GLN A 316 17.08 -13.30 -1.15
C GLN A 316 16.31 -13.44 -2.47
N PHE A 317 16.25 -14.66 -3.02
CA PHE A 317 15.49 -14.99 -4.22
C PHE A 317 14.01 -14.57 -4.08
N ILE A 318 13.35 -14.96 -2.99
CA ILE A 318 11.92 -14.64 -2.78
C ILE A 318 11.70 -13.12 -2.71
N ARG A 319 12.60 -12.36 -2.05
CA ARG A 319 12.47 -10.89 -2.01
C ARG A 319 12.56 -10.25 -3.39
N LEU A 320 13.46 -10.73 -4.23
CA LEU A 320 13.66 -10.19 -5.58
C LEU A 320 12.52 -10.57 -6.52
N ARG A 321 12.05 -11.81 -6.43
CA ARG A 321 10.90 -12.29 -7.20
C ARG A 321 9.63 -11.54 -6.81
N ASP A 322 9.40 -11.37 -5.51
CA ASP A 322 8.12 -10.85 -5.03
C ASP A 322 8.06 -9.32 -4.98
N GLN A 323 9.20 -8.67 -4.72
CA GLN A 323 9.43 -7.22 -4.57
C GLN A 323 8.61 -6.55 -3.45
N THR A 324 7.31 -6.83 -3.38
CA THR A 324 6.36 -6.35 -2.37
C THR A 324 5.52 -7.51 -1.83
N CYS A 325 4.69 -7.23 -0.82
CA CYS A 325 3.78 -8.20 -0.22
C CYS A 325 2.88 -8.86 -1.28
N ARG A 326 2.90 -10.19 -1.35
CA ARG A 326 2.11 -11.01 -2.30
C ARG A 326 0.64 -11.22 -1.92
N THR A 327 0.11 -10.41 -1.02
CA THR A 327 -1.35 -10.30 -0.84
C THR A 327 -1.90 -9.31 -1.86
N PRO A 328 -2.95 -9.67 -2.63
CA PRO A 328 -3.54 -8.78 -3.62
C PRO A 328 -3.77 -7.39 -3.05
N PHE A 329 -3.41 -6.36 -3.84
CA PHE A 329 -3.61 -4.93 -3.53
C PHE A 329 -2.78 -4.36 -2.35
N CYS A 330 -1.96 -5.14 -1.64
CA CYS A 330 -1.25 -4.65 -0.46
C CYS A 330 -0.03 -3.77 -0.76
N ASN A 331 0.82 -4.15 -1.73
CA ASN A 331 2.05 -3.47 -2.15
C ASN A 331 3.03 -3.03 -1.04
N ALA A 332 2.83 -3.47 0.21
CA ALA A 332 3.68 -3.10 1.33
C ALA A 332 5.04 -3.80 1.25
N PRO A 333 6.12 -3.23 1.82
CA PRO A 333 7.41 -3.88 1.87
C PRO A 333 7.36 -5.27 2.51
N ILE A 334 8.17 -6.19 1.99
CA ILE A 334 8.28 -7.55 2.52
C ILE A 334 8.99 -7.48 3.87
N ARG A 335 8.28 -7.89 4.93
CA ARG A 335 8.84 -8.04 6.28
C ARG A 335 9.05 -9.50 6.65
N HIS A 336 8.16 -10.38 6.17
CA HIS A 336 8.22 -11.82 6.39
C HIS A 336 8.32 -12.56 5.06
N ILE A 337 9.07 -13.65 5.06
CA ILE A 337 9.03 -14.67 4.03
C ILE A 337 8.46 -15.91 4.69
N ASP A 338 7.31 -16.37 4.20
CA ASP A 338 6.57 -17.45 4.85
C ASP A 338 5.96 -18.38 3.81
N HIS A 339 5.52 -19.55 4.26
CA HIS A 339 4.91 -20.56 3.41
C HIS A 339 3.48 -20.17 3.03
N ALA A 340 3.12 -20.42 1.77
CA ALA A 340 1.74 -20.33 1.31
C ALA A 340 0.89 -21.46 1.93
N GLU A 341 1.30 -22.71 1.73
CA GLU A 341 0.84 -23.84 2.54
C GLU A 341 1.74 -23.95 3.77
N PRO A 342 1.22 -23.74 5.00
CA PRO A 342 2.04 -23.73 6.21
C PRO A 342 2.87 -25.01 6.37
N HIS A 343 4.12 -24.89 6.83
CA HIS A 343 4.98 -26.05 7.12
C HIS A 343 4.31 -27.07 8.07
N ARG A 344 3.52 -26.60 9.05
CA ARG A 344 2.76 -27.47 9.97
C ARG A 344 1.66 -28.31 9.29
N ARG A 345 1.34 -28.03 8.03
CA ARG A 345 0.41 -28.77 7.16
C ARG A 345 1.15 -29.52 6.04
N GLY A 346 2.47 -29.67 6.16
CA GLY A 346 3.29 -30.39 5.17
C GLY A 346 3.80 -29.53 4.01
N GLY A 347 3.65 -28.19 4.08
CA GLY A 347 4.23 -27.31 3.06
C GLY A 347 5.76 -27.33 3.07
N SER A 348 6.35 -27.50 1.88
CA SER A 348 7.81 -27.52 1.67
C SER A 348 8.43 -26.13 1.80
N THR A 349 9.68 -26.06 2.28
CA THR A 349 10.49 -24.82 2.26
C THR A 349 11.22 -24.72 0.93
N ASP A 350 10.52 -24.28 -0.10
CA ASP A 350 11.06 -24.10 -1.45
C ASP A 350 10.60 -22.79 -2.08
N ALA A 351 11.19 -22.46 -3.23
CA ALA A 351 10.83 -21.27 -3.99
C ALA A 351 9.36 -21.26 -4.42
N ARG A 352 8.70 -22.40 -4.66
CA ARG A 352 7.29 -22.44 -5.08
C ARG A 352 6.37 -22.06 -3.94
N ASN A 353 6.56 -22.62 -2.75
CA ASN A 353 5.69 -22.44 -1.59
C ASN A 353 6.02 -21.16 -0.81
N GLY A 354 7.27 -20.68 -0.85
CA GLY A 354 7.68 -19.44 -0.20
C GLY A 354 7.10 -18.19 -0.85
N ARG A 355 6.74 -17.19 -0.04
CA ARG A 355 6.25 -15.89 -0.50
C ARG A 355 6.61 -14.74 0.44
N GLY A 356 6.87 -13.57 -0.12
CA GLY A 356 7.05 -12.32 0.59
C GLY A 356 5.72 -11.74 1.07
N CYS A 357 5.65 -11.37 2.35
CA CYS A 357 4.49 -10.77 2.99
C CYS A 357 4.90 -9.58 3.87
N CYS A 358 4.02 -8.58 4.00
CA CYS A 358 4.08 -7.71 5.16
C CYS A 358 3.61 -8.48 6.40
N GLU A 359 3.92 -7.95 7.59
CA GLU A 359 3.58 -8.58 8.87
C GLU A 359 2.07 -8.84 9.01
N GLN A 360 1.24 -7.82 8.80
CA GLN A 360 -0.22 -7.91 8.93
C GLN A 360 -0.85 -8.95 8.01
N CYS A 361 -0.42 -9.00 6.74
CA CYS A 361 -0.87 -10.00 5.77
C CYS A 361 -0.46 -11.40 6.19
N ASN A 362 0.75 -11.55 6.75
CA ASN A 362 1.22 -12.83 7.25
C ASN A 362 0.37 -13.32 8.42
N TYR A 363 -0.03 -12.42 9.32
CA TYR A 363 -0.89 -12.77 10.44
C TYR A 363 -2.35 -13.00 10.07
N SER A 364 -2.81 -12.35 8.99
CA SER A 364 -4.18 -12.51 8.48
C SER A 364 -4.38 -13.86 7.79
N LYS A 365 -3.41 -14.34 7.00
CA LYS A 365 -3.51 -15.66 6.34
C LYS A 365 -3.58 -16.83 7.32
N GLU A 366 -3.13 -16.63 8.56
CA GLU A 366 -3.16 -17.64 9.62
C GLU A 366 -4.50 -17.67 10.38
N ALA A 367 -5.42 -16.74 10.08
CA ALA A 367 -6.75 -16.75 10.65
C ALA A 367 -7.57 -17.98 10.17
N PRO A 368 -8.50 -18.51 10.98
CA PRO A 368 -9.32 -19.65 10.60
C PRO A 368 -10.03 -19.45 9.25
N GLY A 369 -10.08 -20.50 8.43
CA GLY A 369 -10.73 -20.50 7.11
C GLY A 369 -9.88 -19.92 5.97
N TRP A 370 -8.79 -19.20 6.25
CA TRP A 370 -7.88 -18.72 5.22
C TRP A 370 -6.98 -19.84 4.69
N ARG A 371 -6.77 -19.82 3.37
CA ARG A 371 -5.82 -20.69 2.67
C ARG A 371 -5.10 -19.91 1.59
N VAL A 372 -3.83 -20.23 1.38
CA VAL A 372 -3.05 -19.69 0.27
C VAL A 372 -2.45 -20.86 -0.50
N LYS A 373 -2.57 -20.83 -1.81
CA LYS A 373 -1.91 -21.76 -2.72
C LYS A 373 -0.97 -20.99 -3.64
N THR A 374 0.09 -21.63 -4.06
CA THR A 374 1.00 -21.05 -5.06
C THR A 374 1.28 -22.02 -6.18
N TYR A 375 1.47 -21.48 -7.37
CA TYR A 375 1.82 -22.22 -8.58
C TYR A 375 2.57 -21.30 -9.55
N PHE A 376 3.11 -21.87 -10.62
CA PHE A 376 3.65 -21.10 -11.72
C PHE A 376 2.60 -21.06 -12.85
N ASP A 377 2.34 -19.87 -13.39
CA ASP A 377 1.48 -19.73 -14.58
C ASP A 377 2.15 -20.36 -15.82
N PRO A 378 1.45 -20.51 -16.95
CA PRO A 378 2.03 -21.07 -18.18
C PRO A 378 3.26 -20.31 -18.71
N HIS A 379 3.48 -19.07 -18.25
CA HIS A 379 4.63 -18.26 -18.61
C HIS A 379 5.77 -18.36 -17.57
N GLY A 380 5.64 -19.25 -16.57
CA GLY A 380 6.62 -19.48 -15.53
C GLY A 380 6.62 -18.45 -14.40
N ARG A 381 5.61 -17.57 -14.31
CA ARG A 381 5.53 -16.57 -13.23
C ARG A 381 4.85 -17.15 -11.99
N HIS A 382 5.41 -16.83 -10.83
CA HIS A 382 4.85 -17.27 -9.55
C HIS A 382 3.52 -16.56 -9.26
N VAL A 383 2.46 -17.34 -9.07
CA VAL A 383 1.12 -16.87 -8.71
C VAL A 383 0.79 -17.35 -7.30
N ALA A 384 0.25 -16.45 -6.48
CA ALA A 384 -0.33 -16.74 -5.18
C ALA A 384 -1.84 -16.56 -5.24
N GLU A 385 -2.58 -17.64 -4.99
CA GLU A 385 -4.03 -17.68 -4.88
C GLU A 385 -4.46 -17.66 -3.41
N HIS A 386 -5.23 -16.67 -3.02
CA HIS A 386 -5.74 -16.46 -1.68
C HIS A 386 -7.21 -16.84 -1.65
N ILE A 387 -7.54 -17.80 -0.81
CA ILE A 387 -8.90 -18.29 -0.61
C ILE A 387 -9.34 -17.82 0.76
N THR A 388 -10.31 -16.92 0.77
CA THR A 388 -10.90 -16.36 1.99
C THR A 388 -11.80 -17.38 2.69
N PRO A 389 -12.13 -17.20 3.98
CA PRO A 389 -13.09 -18.04 4.69
C PRO A 389 -14.48 -18.13 4.04
N THR A 390 -14.90 -17.13 3.26
CA THR A 390 -16.16 -17.18 2.48
C THR A 390 -16.03 -17.95 1.16
N GLY A 391 -14.85 -18.47 0.84
CA GLY A 391 -14.56 -19.20 -0.40
C GLY A 391 -14.17 -18.31 -1.57
N ALA A 392 -14.24 -16.97 -1.44
CA ALA A 392 -13.82 -16.05 -2.50
C ALA A 392 -12.32 -16.18 -2.78
N VAL A 393 -11.95 -16.13 -4.06
CA VAL A 393 -10.60 -16.38 -4.57
C VAL A 393 -10.01 -15.11 -5.18
N TYR A 394 -8.82 -14.74 -4.73
CA TYR A 394 -8.07 -13.58 -5.22
C TYR A 394 -6.65 -13.98 -5.59
N ARG A 395 -6.09 -13.35 -6.63
CA ARG A 395 -4.77 -13.73 -7.16
C ARG A 395 -3.79 -12.56 -7.13
N SER A 396 -2.54 -12.87 -6.80
CA SER A 396 -1.40 -11.98 -6.97
C SER A 396 -0.37 -12.71 -7.82
N THR A 397 0.06 -12.09 -8.92
CA THR A 397 1.14 -12.60 -9.78
C THR A 397 2.42 -11.82 -9.47
N ALA A 398 3.57 -12.50 -9.49
CA ALA A 398 4.85 -11.86 -9.28
C ALA A 398 5.04 -10.78 -10.34
N PRO A 399 5.59 -9.61 -9.98
CA PRO A 399 5.97 -8.63 -10.99
C PRO A 399 6.96 -9.27 -11.98
N PRO A 400 6.97 -8.82 -13.24
CA PRO A 400 8.03 -9.18 -14.17
C PRO A 400 9.39 -8.84 -13.55
N VAL A 401 10.36 -9.76 -13.64
CA VAL A 401 11.75 -9.48 -13.29
C VAL A 401 12.50 -9.19 -14.59
N ALA A 402 13.35 -8.15 -14.60
CA ALA A 402 14.20 -7.81 -15.74
C ALA A 402 14.98 -9.05 -16.22
N GLY A 403 15.02 -9.28 -17.54
CA GLY A 403 15.61 -10.49 -18.15
C GLY A 403 14.73 -11.75 -18.12
N GLY A 404 13.50 -11.69 -17.59
CA GLY A 404 12.54 -12.78 -17.68
C GLY A 404 12.95 -14.01 -16.87
N MET A 405 12.79 -13.97 -15.55
CA MET A 405 13.05 -15.13 -14.70
C MET A 405 12.09 -16.29 -15.05
N ARG A 406 12.59 -17.31 -15.74
CA ARG A 406 11.84 -18.53 -16.12
C ARG A 406 12.16 -19.66 -15.16
N ILE A 407 11.18 -20.14 -14.39
CA ILE A 407 11.30 -21.39 -13.62
C ILE A 407 10.61 -22.50 -14.41
N LEU A 408 11.41 -23.33 -15.08
CA LEU A 408 10.93 -24.44 -15.91
C LEU A 408 10.83 -25.74 -15.09
N THR A 409 9.80 -25.83 -14.24
CA THR A 409 9.26 -27.08 -13.63
C THR A 409 10.24 -28.02 -12.88
N ARG A 410 9.71 -29.13 -12.33
CA ARG A 410 10.39 -29.98 -11.31
C ARG A 410 11.58 -30.80 -11.84
N ASP A 411 11.67 -30.95 -13.16
CA ASP A 411 12.88 -31.33 -13.88
C ASP A 411 13.04 -30.33 -15.02
N VAL A 412 14.21 -29.71 -15.12
CA VAL A 412 14.48 -28.63 -16.07
C VAL A 412 15.00 -29.24 -17.38
N HIS A 413 14.17 -29.29 -18.41
CA HIS A 413 14.62 -29.48 -19.80
C HIS A 413 14.67 -28.13 -20.51
N LEU A 414 15.84 -27.77 -21.01
CA LEU A 414 16.12 -26.53 -21.73
C LEU A 414 15.91 -26.75 -23.24
N VAL A 415 15.09 -25.92 -23.88
CA VAL A 415 15.00 -25.85 -25.34
C VAL A 415 15.75 -24.60 -25.80
N MET A 416 16.85 -24.82 -26.54
CA MET A 416 17.60 -23.76 -27.21
C MET A 416 17.04 -23.53 -28.61
N VAL A 417 16.68 -22.29 -28.94
CA VAL A 417 16.47 -21.87 -30.32
C VAL A 417 17.69 -21.05 -30.73
N HIS A 418 18.54 -21.64 -31.56
CA HIS A 418 19.70 -20.96 -32.12
C HIS A 418 19.27 -20.05 -33.27
N LYS A 419 19.90 -18.87 -33.37
CA LYS A 419 19.87 -18.07 -34.60
C LYS A 419 20.71 -18.80 -35.64
N ALA A 420 20.18 -19.02 -36.83
CA ALA A 420 20.95 -19.60 -37.93
C ALA A 420 22.17 -18.72 -38.23
N ALA A 421 23.31 -19.38 -38.46
CA ALA A 421 24.64 -18.81 -38.57
C ALA A 421 24.78 -17.75 -39.67
#